data_AF-A0A970PD52-F1
#
_entry.id   AF-A0A970PD52-F1
#
_cell.length_a   1.000
_cell.length_b   1.000
_cell.length_c   1.000
_cell.angle_alpha   90.00
_cell.angle_beta   90.00
_cell.angle_gamma   90.00
#
_symmetry.space_group_name_H-M   'P 1'
#
loop_
_entity.id
_entity.type
_entity.pdbx_description
1 polymer ?
#
loop_
_entity_poly.entity_id
_entity_poly.type
_entity_poly.pdbx_seq_one_letter_code
_entity_poly.pdbx_strand_id
1 'polypeptide(L)'
;MSTKNYSCPVCKSKDLYLKHEASYVYSYILDSDVPGMKNTEIFSPFLYDRREQTESSEYIECEKCKSRFQSDVLYGALNESDFTFYD
;
A
#
# COMPACT_ATOMS: atom_id res chain seq x y z
N MET A 1 -24.12 18.14 -3.63
CA MET A 1 -22.86 17.38 -3.49
C MET A 1 -22.73 16.96 -2.04
N SER A 2 -22.96 15.68 -1.72
CA SER A 2 -22.79 15.18 -0.35
C SER A 2 -21.30 15.02 -0.05
N THR A 3 -20.76 15.86 0.82
CA THR A 3 -19.39 15.75 1.31
C THR A 3 -19.32 14.59 2.30
N LYS A 4 -18.90 13.41 1.83
CA LYS A 4 -18.56 12.29 2.72
C LYS A 4 -17.48 12.77 3.69
N ASN A 5 -17.81 12.91 4.97
CA ASN A 5 -16.92 13.39 6.01
C ASN A 5 -16.11 12.22 6.58
N TYR A 6 -14.97 11.95 5.98
CA TYR A 6 -14.02 10.96 6.50
C TYR A 6 -13.37 11.51 7.78
N SER A 7 -13.58 10.84 8.91
CA SER A 7 -12.97 11.21 10.19
C SER A 7 -12.47 9.98 10.93
N CYS A 8 -11.34 10.11 11.60
CA CYS A 8 -10.77 9.06 12.41
C CYS A 8 -11.76 8.66 13.51
N PRO A 9 -12.18 7.40 13.63
CA PRO A 9 -13.16 6.99 14.63
C PRO A 9 -12.66 7.19 16.06
N VAL A 10 -11.34 7.14 16.26
CA VAL A 10 -10.65 7.24 17.57
C VAL A 10 -10.51 8.68 18.05
N CYS A 11 -10.03 9.60 17.20
CA CYS A 11 -9.71 10.98 17.61
C CYS A 11 -10.46 12.08 16.84
N LYS A 12 -11.35 11.69 15.92
CA LYS A 12 -12.16 12.58 15.06
C LYS A 12 -11.39 13.54 14.15
N SER A 13 -10.05 13.42 14.07
CA SER A 13 -9.24 14.14 13.07
C SER A 13 -9.66 13.72 11.65
N LYS A 14 -9.55 14.64 10.69
CA LYS A 14 -9.80 14.40 9.27
C LYS A 14 -8.53 13.99 8.51
N ASP A 15 -7.38 13.99 9.20
CA ASP A 15 -6.07 13.72 8.62
C ASP A 15 -5.85 12.20 8.59
N LEU A 16 -6.40 11.59 7.55
CA LEU A 16 -6.33 10.16 7.27
C LEU A 16 -5.55 9.95 5.96
N TYR A 17 -4.63 8.99 5.94
CA TYR A 17 -3.85 8.62 4.77
C TYR A 17 -4.11 7.17 4.40
N LEU A 18 -4.46 6.91 3.14
CA LEU A 18 -4.37 5.57 2.57
C LEU A 18 -2.89 5.26 2.28
N LYS A 19 -2.41 4.14 2.80
CA LYS A 19 -1.03 3.69 2.66
C LYS A 19 -1.01 2.28 2.08
N HIS A 20 -0.13 2.08 1.12
CA HIS A 20 0.23 0.76 0.61
C HIS A 20 1.69 0.50 1.00
N GLU A 21 1.91 -0.51 1.83
CA GLU A 21 3.22 -0.96 2.28
C GLU A 21 3.53 -2.32 1.64
N ALA A 22 4.70 -2.46 1.03
CA ALA A 22 5.10 -3.70 0.36
C ALA A 22 6.60 -3.96 0.55
N SER A 23 6.91 -5.23 0.82
CA SER A 23 8.28 -5.73 0.99
C SER A 23 8.65 -6.61 -0.21
N TYR A 24 9.88 -6.47 -0.70
CA TYR A 24 10.36 -7.18 -1.89
C TYR A 24 11.74 -7.81 -1.65
N VAL A 25 11.91 -9.03 -2.16
CA VAL A 25 13.21 -9.69 -2.30
C VAL A 25 13.68 -9.57 -3.75
N TYR A 26 14.89 -9.04 -3.92
CA TYR A 26 15.56 -8.93 -5.22
C TYR A 26 16.60 -10.03 -5.33
N SER A 27 16.49 -10.87 -6.36
CA SER A 27 17.43 -11.95 -6.62
C SER A 27 18.34 -11.61 -7.81
N TYR A 28 19.63 -11.95 -7.69
CA TYR A 28 20.65 -11.72 -8.70
C TYR A 28 21.34 -13.04 -9.05
N ILE A 29 21.59 -13.26 -10.34
CA ILE A 29 22.44 -14.36 -10.79
C ILE A 29 23.90 -13.91 -10.67
N LEU A 30 24.75 -14.77 -10.12
CA LEU A 30 26.19 -14.56 -10.11
C LEU A 30 26.76 -15.43 -11.26
N ASP A 31 27.16 -14.80 -12.37
CA ASP A 31 27.82 -15.48 -13.50
C ASP A 31 29.29 -15.05 -13.63
N SER A 32 29.95 -15.33 -14.75
CA SER A 32 31.37 -15.00 -14.95
C SER A 32 31.71 -13.51 -14.87
N ASP A 33 30.71 -12.64 -15.01
CA ASP A 33 30.83 -11.18 -14.95
C ASP A 33 30.15 -10.68 -13.65
N VAL A 34 30.59 -11.07 -12.45
CA VAL A 34 29.80 -10.88 -11.20
C VAL A 34 29.57 -9.41 -10.80
N PRO A 35 28.33 -8.97 -10.43
CA PRO A 35 27.06 -9.72 -10.42
C PRO A 35 26.38 -9.72 -11.80
N GLY A 36 26.19 -10.92 -12.36
CA GLY A 36 26.14 -11.19 -13.80
C GLY A 36 24.91 -10.77 -14.61
N MET A 37 25.01 -10.02 -15.71
CA MET A 37 25.63 -8.68 -15.82
C MET A 37 25.12 -7.95 -17.08
N LYS A 38 24.10 -7.09 -16.97
CA LYS A 38 24.10 -5.83 -17.73
C LYS A 38 24.29 -4.64 -16.79
N ASN A 39 25.01 -4.88 -15.70
CA ASN A 39 25.66 -3.88 -14.84
C ASN A 39 27.16 -3.79 -15.20
N THR A 40 27.52 -3.76 -16.48
CA THR A 40 28.92 -3.61 -16.88
C THR A 40 29.49 -2.25 -16.43
N GLU A 41 28.62 -1.24 -16.25
CA GLU A 41 29.01 0.12 -15.86
C GLU A 41 28.40 0.60 -14.53
N ILE A 42 27.14 0.25 -14.20
CA ILE A 42 26.44 0.73 -12.98
C ILE A 42 25.54 -0.36 -12.41
N PHE A 43 25.68 -0.68 -11.12
CA PHE A 43 24.77 -1.58 -10.39
C PHE A 43 23.38 -0.95 -10.21
N SER A 44 22.39 -1.41 -10.98
CA SER A 44 21.00 -0.89 -10.96
C SER A 44 20.02 -1.88 -10.33
N PRO A 45 19.96 -2.02 -9.00
CA PRO A 45 19.24 -3.11 -8.30
C PRO A 45 17.75 -3.22 -8.63
N PHE A 46 17.12 -2.14 -9.09
CA PHE A 46 15.74 -2.12 -9.53
C PHE A 46 15.51 -2.64 -10.96
N LEU A 47 16.55 -2.85 -11.78
CA LEU A 47 16.41 -3.29 -13.18
C LEU A 47 16.50 -4.82 -13.36
N TYR A 48 16.53 -5.60 -12.28
CA TYR A 48 16.88 -7.04 -12.29
C TYR A 48 15.72 -8.05 -12.32
N ASP A 49 16.06 -9.27 -12.74
CA ASP A 49 15.24 -10.31 -13.39
C ASP A 49 14.10 -10.95 -12.58
N ARG A 50 14.17 -10.94 -11.24
CA ARG A 50 13.11 -11.51 -10.41
C ARG A 50 12.90 -10.68 -9.16
N ARG A 51 11.66 -10.19 -9.03
CA ARG A 51 11.16 -9.56 -7.81
C ARG A 51 10.11 -10.47 -7.20
N GLU A 52 10.32 -10.82 -5.94
CA GLU A 52 9.33 -11.55 -5.16
C GLU A 52 8.76 -10.60 -4.12
N GLN A 53 7.46 -10.34 -4.19
CA GLN A 53 6.77 -9.59 -3.15
C GLN A 53 6.51 -10.53 -1.98
N THR A 54 7.16 -10.29 -0.85
CA THR A 54 7.03 -11.15 0.33
C THR A 54 5.85 -10.72 1.19
N GLU A 55 5.56 -9.42 1.22
CA GLU A 55 4.48 -8.84 2.01
C GLU A 55 3.82 -7.69 1.27
N SER A 56 2.51 -7.56 1.47
CA SER A 56 1.71 -6.42 1.01
C SER A 56 0.66 -6.12 2.06
N SER A 57 0.51 -4.86 2.40
CA SER A 57 -0.53 -4.39 3.30
C SER A 57 -1.05 -3.06 2.80
N GLU A 58 -2.36 -2.94 2.73
CA GLU A 58 -3.04 -1.68 2.47
C GLU A 58 -3.87 -1.30 3.69
N TYR A 59 -3.65 -0.10 4.18
CA TYR A 59 -4.29 0.37 5.40
C TYR A 59 -4.44 1.88 5.40
N ILE A 60 -5.43 2.36 6.15
CA ILE A 60 -5.62 3.78 6.40
C ILE A 60 -5.03 4.12 7.76
N GLU A 61 -4.20 5.15 7.83
CA GLU A 61 -3.58 5.61 9.07
C GLU A 61 -4.02 7.04 9.38
N CYS A 62 -4.47 7.25 10.61
CA CYS A 62 -4.69 8.60 11.11
C CYS A 62 -3.36 9.25 11.49
N GLU A 63 -3.07 10.43 10.94
CA GLU A 63 -1.82 11.12 11.24
C GLU A 63 -1.75 11.58 12.70
N LYS A 64 -2.88 11.95 13.30
CA LYS A 64 -2.95 12.48 14.67
C LYS A 64 -2.76 11.41 15.75
N CYS A 65 -3.50 10.30 15.68
CA CYS A 65 -3.47 9.26 16.71
C CYS A 65 -2.79 7.96 16.30
N LYS A 66 -2.29 7.88 15.05
CA LYS A 66 -1.57 6.73 14.47
C LYS A 66 -2.35 5.41 14.44
N SER A 67 -3.66 5.45 14.71
CA SER A 67 -4.53 4.29 14.55
C SER A 67 -4.57 3.87 13.09
N ARG A 68 -4.43 2.56 12.86
CA ARG A 68 -4.48 1.92 11.55
C ARG A 68 -5.78 1.15 11.39
N PHE A 69 -6.37 1.24 10.20
CA PHE A 69 -7.62 0.58 9.85
C PHE A 69 -7.40 -0.21 8.56
N GLN A 70 -7.93 -1.43 8.49
CA GLN A 70 -7.95 -2.16 7.21
C GLN A 70 -8.78 -1.37 6.20
N SER A 71 -8.34 -1.33 4.94
CA SER A 71 -9.03 -0.62 3.86
C SER A 71 -10.49 -1.10 3.71
N ASP A 72 -10.74 -2.41 3.87
CA ASP A 72 -12.08 -3.03 3.79
C ASP A 72 -13.08 -2.48 4.81
N VAL A 73 -12.62 -2.16 6.02
CA VAL A 73 -13.47 -1.59 7.08
C VAL A 73 -14.00 -0.22 6.67
N LEU A 74 -13.22 0.52 5.89
CA LEU A 74 -13.65 1.80 5.34
C LEU A 74 -14.51 1.60 4.08
N TYR A 75 -14.23 0.64 3.19
CA TYR A 75 -15.17 0.31 2.10
C TYR A 75 -16.58 -0.02 2.62
N GLY A 76 -16.69 -0.78 3.71
CA GLY A 76 -17.96 -1.03 4.40
C GLY A 76 -18.62 0.25 4.92
N ALA A 77 -17.88 1.07 5.68
CA ALA A 77 -18.36 2.33 6.23
C ALA A 77 -18.69 3.40 5.16
N LEU A 78 -18.17 3.26 3.94
CA LEU A 78 -18.37 4.19 2.82
C LEU A 78 -19.49 3.76 1.87
N ASN A 79 -19.80 2.47 1.83
CA ASN A 79 -20.89 1.88 1.05
C ASN A 79 -22.21 1.82 1.83
N GLU A 80 -22.22 2.04 3.15
CA GLU A 80 -23.46 2.25 3.94
C GLU A 80 -24.29 3.47 3.49
N SER A 81 -23.77 4.29 2.56
CA SER A 81 -24.51 5.41 1.96
C SER A 81 -25.26 5.08 0.64
N ASP A 82 -25.19 3.85 0.13
CA ASP A 82 -25.83 3.46 -1.15
C ASP A 82 -26.78 2.23 -1.06
N PHE A 83 -27.21 1.80 0.13
CA PHE A 83 -28.31 0.82 0.24
C PHE A 83 -29.68 1.51 0.06
N THR A 84 -30.01 1.92 -1.16
CA THR A 84 -31.41 1.88 -1.59
C THR A 84 -31.68 0.47 -2.07
N PHE A 85 -32.39 -0.30 -1.24
CA PHE A 85 -33.07 -1.53 -1.63
C PHE A 85 -33.88 -1.23 -2.91
N TYR A 86 -33.56 -1.90 -4.01
CA TYR A 86 -34.56 -2.16 -5.03
C TYR A 86 -35.20 -3.50 -4.66
N ASP A 87 -36.52 -3.46 -4.46
CA ASP A 87 -37.39 -4.61 -4.26
C ASP A 87 -37.26 -5.65 -5.38
#